data_AF-A0AAV8XP91-F1
#
_entry.id   AF-A0AAV8XP91-F1
#
_cell.length_a   1.000
_cell.length_b   1.000
_cell.length_c   1.000
_cell.angle_alpha   90.00
_cell.angle_beta   90.00
_cell.angle_gamma   90.00
#
_symmetry.space_group_name_H-M   'P 1'
#
loop_
_entity.id
_entity.type
_entity.pdbx_description
1 polymer ?
#
loop_
_entity_poly.entity_id
_entity_poly.type
_entity_poly.pdbx_seq_one_letter_code
_entity_poly.pdbx_strand_id
1 'polypeptide(L)'
;MRTAPSRAIEVLTGLPPLHLMIEHEAMRSAYRLTGLGHWIGEDQTTGHATIWNKATENCPVLLMLQDSVEPTICPSPKLGIQIPSRDDWDNTNNTICQNGIIWFTDGSKIGDKAGAGVYGKTMRTKLSFALGSYASVFQAEIYAILACGMEILKTAPKRRTIQICTDSQAALMAIESSKVKSRLVLDCKKILNDLASCNRVILTWVPGHSGVPGNEEADRLARLGSIGYSIGPEPILGVPYSMGVSTMKELLNKEFEKSWQEAPDRELAPKT
;
A
#
# COMPACT_ATOMS: atom_id res chain seq x y z
N MET A 1 -7.36 -44.95 20.03
CA MET A 1 -8.49 -44.14 19.51
C MET A 1 -7.88 -42.91 18.84
N ARG A 2 -7.69 -42.95 17.51
CA ARG A 2 -6.87 -41.98 16.76
C ARG A 2 -7.77 -40.89 16.17
N THR A 3 -7.55 -39.62 16.55
CA THR A 3 -7.69 -38.32 15.83
C THR A 3 -8.79 -38.04 14.78
N ALA A 4 -9.72 -38.96 14.50
CA ALA A 4 -10.75 -38.80 13.47
C ALA A 4 -11.77 -37.67 13.68
N PRO A 5 -12.20 -37.31 14.92
CA PRO A 5 -13.25 -36.29 15.10
C PRO A 5 -12.79 -34.88 14.74
N SER A 6 -11.56 -34.51 15.12
CA SER A 6 -11.05 -33.15 14.90
C SER A 6 -10.75 -32.89 13.42
N ARG A 7 -10.09 -33.83 12.74
CA ARG A 7 -9.82 -33.71 11.30
C ARG A 7 -11.11 -33.70 10.48
N ALA A 8 -12.11 -34.51 10.83
CA ALA A 8 -13.40 -34.49 10.16
C ALA A 8 -14.15 -33.15 10.34
N ILE A 9 -14.07 -32.52 11.51
CA ILE A 9 -14.66 -31.19 11.75
C ILE A 9 -13.90 -30.10 11.00
N GLU A 10 -12.56 -30.12 11.01
CA GLU A 10 -11.72 -29.19 10.24
C GLU A 10 -12.08 -29.24 8.75
N VAL A 11 -12.32 -30.44 8.23
CA VAL A 11 -12.77 -30.69 6.84
C VAL A 11 -14.18 -30.16 6.58
N LEU A 12 -15.14 -30.49 7.43
CA LEU A 12 -16.54 -30.04 7.28
C LEU A 12 -16.68 -28.51 7.39
N THR A 13 -15.78 -27.87 8.13
CA THR A 13 -15.83 -26.42 8.38
C THR A 13 -14.90 -25.61 7.45
N GLY A 14 -14.02 -26.27 6.69
CA GLY A 14 -13.01 -25.61 5.87
C GLY A 14 -11.96 -24.84 6.69
N LEU A 15 -11.80 -25.18 7.97
CA LEU A 15 -10.87 -24.51 8.87
C LEU A 15 -9.49 -25.16 8.81
N PRO A 16 -8.40 -24.39 8.67
CA PRO A 16 -7.06 -24.94 8.79
C PRO A 16 -6.83 -25.54 10.18
N PRO A 17 -6.07 -26.64 10.29
CA PRO A 17 -5.66 -27.23 11.56
C PRO A 17 -5.04 -26.20 12.51
N LEU A 18 -5.33 -26.34 13.82
CA LEU A 18 -4.89 -25.38 14.83
C LEU A 18 -3.37 -25.15 14.84
N HIS A 19 -2.57 -26.21 14.66
CA HIS A 19 -1.11 -26.08 14.65
C HIS A 19 -0.62 -25.20 13.49
N LEU A 20 -1.22 -25.31 12.31
CA LEU A 20 -0.92 -24.47 11.16
C LEU A 20 -1.32 -23.01 11.40
N MET A 21 -2.45 -22.77 12.09
CA MET A 21 -2.85 -21.43 12.50
C MET A 21 -1.87 -20.80 13.49
N ILE A 22 -1.34 -21.58 14.44
CA ILE A 22 -0.31 -21.13 15.38
C ILE A 22 0.98 -20.79 14.64
N GLU A 23 1.41 -21.62 13.69
CA GLU A 23 2.57 -21.36 12.86
C GLU A 23 2.39 -20.07 12.04
N HIS A 24 1.22 -19.85 11.46
CA HIS A 24 0.89 -18.62 10.75
C HIS A 24 1.00 -17.38 11.63
N GLU A 25 0.46 -17.42 12.85
CA GLU A 25 0.54 -16.28 13.77
C GLU A 25 1.97 -16.03 14.28
N ALA A 26 2.75 -17.11 14.48
CA ALA A 26 4.18 -17.00 14.78
C ALA A 26 4.94 -16.32 13.63
N MET A 27 4.69 -16.72 12.37
CA MET A 27 5.29 -16.08 11.20
C MET A 27 4.89 -14.60 11.09
N ARG A 28 3.61 -14.27 11.31
CA ARG A 28 3.14 -12.86 11.29
C ARG A 28 3.80 -12.00 12.35
N SER A 29 4.01 -12.57 13.53
CA SER A 29 4.69 -11.90 14.64
C SER A 29 6.16 -11.66 14.31
N ALA A 30 6.86 -12.67 13.79
CA ALA A 30 8.24 -12.56 13.33
C ALA A 30 8.37 -11.51 12.22
N TYR A 31 7.56 -11.59 11.17
CA TYR A 31 7.55 -10.63 10.05
C TYR A 31 7.36 -9.18 10.53
N ARG A 32 6.44 -8.95 11.48
CA ARG A 32 6.24 -7.63 12.08
C ARG A 32 7.47 -7.15 12.85
N LEU A 33 8.11 -8.02 13.63
CA LEU A 33 9.31 -7.66 14.39
C LEU A 33 10.50 -7.40 13.46
N THR A 34 10.69 -8.23 12.43
CA THR A 34 11.74 -8.05 11.41
C THR A 34 11.58 -6.71 10.69
N GLY A 35 10.36 -6.37 10.26
CA GLY A 35 10.08 -5.10 9.60
C GLY A 35 10.33 -3.87 10.46
N LEU A 36 10.31 -4.02 11.78
CA LEU A 36 10.60 -2.95 12.74
C LEU A 36 12.05 -2.99 13.26
N GLY A 37 12.87 -3.95 12.83
CA GLY A 37 14.24 -4.13 13.32
C GLY A 37 14.35 -4.70 14.74
N HIS A 38 13.27 -5.30 15.26
CA HIS A 38 13.19 -5.86 16.62
C HIS A 38 13.30 -7.39 16.68
N TRP A 39 13.58 -8.03 15.54
CA TRP A 39 13.71 -9.49 15.48
C TRP A 39 15.09 -9.93 15.98
N ILE A 40 15.12 -10.83 16.97
CA ILE A 40 16.34 -11.35 17.62
C ILE A 40 16.50 -12.87 17.35
N GLY A 41 15.72 -13.41 16.42
CA GLY A 41 15.61 -14.87 16.20
C GLY A 41 16.44 -15.43 15.04
N GLU A 42 17.30 -14.64 14.39
CA GLU A 42 18.08 -15.09 13.21
C GLU A 42 19.01 -16.26 13.54
N ASP A 43 19.67 -16.21 14.70
CA ASP A 43 20.59 -17.27 15.16
C ASP A 43 19.87 -18.43 15.89
N GLN A 44 18.55 -18.34 16.08
CA GLN A 44 17.80 -19.35 16.82
C GLN A 44 17.41 -20.52 15.93
N THR A 45 17.96 -21.69 16.22
CA THR A 45 17.71 -22.95 15.49
C THR A 45 16.66 -23.84 16.15
N THR A 46 15.98 -23.35 17.20
CA THR A 46 14.96 -24.11 17.95
C THR A 46 13.69 -23.29 18.17
N GLY A 47 12.58 -23.97 18.48
CA GLY A 47 11.30 -23.32 18.77
C GLY A 47 10.66 -22.60 17.58
N HIS A 48 9.82 -21.59 17.85
CA HIS A 48 9.05 -20.88 16.83
C HIS A 48 9.91 -20.05 15.86
N ALA A 49 11.15 -19.72 16.20
CA ALA A 49 12.08 -19.04 15.29
C ALA A 49 12.40 -19.89 14.04
N THR A 50 12.38 -21.22 14.17
CA THR A 50 12.60 -22.13 13.03
C THR A 50 11.50 -22.05 11.98
N ILE A 51 10.27 -21.69 12.37
CA ILE A 51 9.14 -21.50 11.45
C ILE A 51 9.43 -20.31 10.54
N TRP A 52 9.95 -19.23 11.10
CA TRP A 52 10.33 -18.03 10.36
C TRP A 52 11.45 -18.34 9.36
N ASN A 53 12.51 -19.02 9.79
CA ASN A 53 13.65 -19.35 8.93
C ASN A 53 13.20 -20.19 7.71
N LYS A 54 12.39 -21.23 7.95
CA LYS A 54 11.80 -22.05 6.87
C LYS A 54 10.92 -21.25 5.91
N ALA A 55 10.13 -20.30 6.43
CA ALA A 55 9.28 -19.46 5.60
C ALA A 55 10.13 -18.54 4.70
N THR A 56 11.19 -17.96 5.24
CA THR A 56 12.07 -17.03 4.51
C THR A 56 12.96 -17.72 3.47
N GLU A 57 13.36 -18.97 3.70
CA GLU A 57 14.10 -19.79 2.71
C GLU A 57 13.31 -19.94 1.40
N ASN A 58 11.99 -20.13 1.51
CA ASN A 58 11.12 -20.37 0.36
C ASN A 58 10.46 -19.10 -0.19
N CYS A 59 10.53 -17.98 0.53
CA CYS A 59 9.86 -16.73 0.17
C CYS A 59 10.75 -15.50 0.49
N PRO A 60 11.69 -15.16 -0.41
CA PRO A 60 12.59 -14.01 -0.22
C PRO A 60 11.88 -12.67 -0.01
N VAL A 61 10.64 -12.53 -0.50
CA VAL A 61 9.80 -11.33 -0.30
C VAL A 61 9.58 -10.99 1.19
N LEU A 62 9.62 -11.99 2.08
CA LEU A 62 9.45 -11.81 3.51
C LEU A 62 10.65 -11.12 4.18
N LEU A 63 11.82 -11.16 3.53
CA LEU A 63 13.05 -10.50 3.98
C LEU A 63 13.26 -9.13 3.33
N MET A 64 12.42 -8.75 2.35
CA MET A 64 12.51 -7.45 1.72
C MET A 64 12.15 -6.33 2.69
N LEU A 65 12.75 -5.15 2.47
CA LEU A 65 12.48 -3.95 3.26
C LEU A 65 10.98 -3.65 3.27
N GLN A 66 10.41 -3.45 4.45
CA GLN A 66 8.99 -3.15 4.61
C GLN A 66 8.74 -1.64 4.65
N ASP A 67 7.54 -1.24 4.23
CA ASP A 67 7.04 0.13 4.44
C ASP A 67 6.58 0.39 5.89
N SER A 68 6.57 -0.64 6.72
CA SER A 68 6.14 -0.56 8.12
C SER A 68 7.05 0.37 8.94
N VAL A 69 6.44 1.21 9.78
CA VAL A 69 7.15 1.96 10.83
C VAL A 69 6.48 1.73 12.18
N GLU A 70 7.22 2.01 13.26
CA GLU A 70 6.62 2.07 14.58
C GLU A 70 5.44 3.04 14.58
N PRO A 71 4.30 2.66 15.20
CA PRO A 71 3.12 3.51 15.23
C PRO A 71 3.45 4.90 15.79
N THR A 72 3.55 5.87 14.89
CA THR A 72 3.98 7.23 15.22
C THR A 72 2.76 8.13 15.28
N ILE A 73 2.65 8.91 16.35
CA ILE A 73 1.63 9.96 16.45
C ILE A 73 2.16 11.18 15.73
N CYS A 74 1.56 11.52 14.60
CA CYS A 74 1.87 12.69 13.81
C CYS A 74 0.60 13.53 13.70
N PRO A 75 0.54 14.73 14.30
CA PRO A 75 -0.61 15.62 14.17
C PRO A 75 -1.02 15.78 12.71
N SER A 76 -2.32 15.88 12.47
CA SER A 76 -2.84 16.08 11.12
C SER A 76 -2.17 17.33 10.51
N PRO A 77 -1.74 17.27 9.24
CA PRO A 77 -1.02 18.38 8.63
C PRO A 77 -1.91 19.63 8.61
N LYS A 78 -1.32 20.83 8.62
CA LYS A 78 -2.07 22.10 8.50
C LYS A 78 -2.53 22.35 7.06
N LEU A 79 -3.20 21.37 6.46
CA LEU A 79 -3.76 21.42 5.11
C LEU A 79 -5.28 21.27 5.17
N GLY A 80 -5.98 21.77 4.16
CA GLY A 80 -7.40 21.50 3.99
C GLY A 80 -7.61 20.17 3.27
N ILE A 81 -8.53 19.33 3.73
CA ILE A 81 -9.00 18.16 2.99
C ILE A 81 -10.44 18.43 2.56
N GLN A 82 -10.74 18.21 1.29
CA GLN A 82 -12.06 18.37 0.72
C GLN A 82 -12.47 17.08 0.03
N ILE A 83 -13.63 16.54 0.40
CA ILE A 83 -14.22 15.35 -0.23
C ILE A 83 -15.59 15.76 -0.77
N PRO A 84 -15.63 16.47 -1.92
CA PRO A 84 -16.88 16.81 -2.58
C PRO A 84 -17.61 15.54 -3.07
N SER A 85 -18.92 15.64 -3.27
CA SER A 85 -19.70 14.58 -3.92
C SER A 85 -19.36 14.51 -5.41
N ARG A 86 -19.79 13.43 -6.08
CA ARG A 86 -19.61 13.30 -7.53
C ARG A 86 -20.38 14.40 -8.29
N ASP A 87 -21.58 14.75 -7.83
CA ASP A 87 -22.44 15.77 -8.46
C ASP A 87 -21.82 17.17 -8.38
N ASP A 88 -21.00 17.44 -7.35
CA ASP A 88 -20.26 18.71 -7.23
C ASP A 88 -19.23 18.91 -8.35
N TRP A 89 -18.83 17.84 -9.05
CA TRP A 89 -17.89 17.91 -10.17
C TRP A 89 -18.55 18.21 -11.52
N ASP A 90 -19.88 18.15 -11.61
CA ASP A 90 -20.60 18.60 -12.82
C ASP A 90 -20.38 20.10 -13.08
N ASN A 91 -20.15 20.87 -12.00
CA ASN A 91 -19.74 22.27 -12.04
C ASN A 91 -18.31 22.45 -11.48
N THR A 92 -17.31 21.91 -12.20
CA THR A 92 -15.87 21.95 -11.86
C THR A 92 -15.31 23.30 -11.37
N ASN A 93 -15.94 24.42 -11.72
CA ASN A 93 -15.54 25.77 -11.30
C ASN A 93 -15.64 26.00 -9.78
N ASN A 94 -16.47 25.24 -9.06
CA ASN A 94 -16.60 25.36 -7.61
C ASN A 94 -15.59 24.50 -6.84
N THR A 95 -15.19 23.37 -7.42
CA THR A 95 -14.28 22.40 -6.81
C THR A 95 -12.81 22.73 -7.08
N ILE A 96 -12.49 23.40 -8.20
CA ILE A 96 -11.12 23.79 -8.55
C ILE A 96 -10.88 25.27 -8.24
N CYS A 97 -9.77 25.57 -7.55
CA CYS A 97 -9.36 26.94 -7.25
C CYS A 97 -8.99 27.73 -8.52
N GLN A 98 -9.73 28.80 -8.83
CA GLN A 98 -9.53 29.55 -10.09
C GLN A 98 -8.19 30.31 -10.17
N ASN A 99 -7.65 30.77 -9.03
CA ASN A 99 -6.39 31.52 -8.96
C ASN A 99 -5.26 30.76 -8.24
N GLY A 100 -5.37 29.44 -8.13
CA GLY A 100 -4.37 28.60 -7.46
C GLY A 100 -3.50 27.80 -8.41
N ILE A 101 -2.49 27.16 -7.84
CA ILE A 101 -1.67 26.17 -8.53
C ILE A 101 -2.38 24.82 -8.39
N ILE A 102 -2.78 24.22 -9.50
CA ILE A 102 -3.60 23.00 -9.51
C ILE A 102 -2.75 21.83 -10.03
N TRP A 103 -2.79 20.74 -9.28
CA TRP A 103 -2.16 19.47 -9.60
C TRP A 103 -3.16 18.33 -9.49
N PHE A 104 -2.92 17.29 -10.27
CA PHE A 104 -3.65 16.03 -10.26
C PHE A 104 -2.64 14.89 -10.07
N THR A 105 -3.03 13.88 -9.32
CA THR A 105 -2.19 12.73 -8.98
C THR A 105 -3.02 11.45 -9.02
N ASP A 106 -2.42 10.36 -9.46
CA ASP A 106 -3.09 9.07 -9.58
C ASP A 106 -2.08 7.91 -9.44
N GLY A 107 -2.54 6.74 -9.00
CA GLY A 107 -1.80 5.51 -8.85
C GLY A 107 -2.43 4.35 -9.63
N SER A 108 -1.63 3.66 -10.45
CA SER A 108 -2.10 2.52 -11.25
C SER A 108 -1.32 1.26 -10.91
N LYS A 109 -1.97 0.10 -11.07
CA LYS A 109 -1.31 -1.20 -11.06
C LYS A 109 -1.84 -2.07 -12.19
N ILE A 110 -0.94 -2.59 -13.03
CA ILE A 110 -1.24 -3.49 -14.15
C ILE A 110 -0.45 -4.78 -13.95
N GLY A 111 -1.15 -5.88 -13.70
CA GLY A 111 -0.52 -7.10 -13.20
C GLY A 111 0.20 -6.83 -11.89
N ASP A 112 1.48 -7.22 -11.80
CA ASP A 112 2.28 -6.95 -10.61
C ASP A 112 2.93 -5.56 -10.61
N LYS A 113 3.00 -4.87 -11.75
CA LYS A 113 3.72 -3.59 -11.86
C LYS A 113 2.84 -2.41 -11.47
N ALA A 114 3.34 -1.58 -10.58
CA ALA A 114 2.68 -0.35 -10.15
C ALA A 114 3.36 0.90 -10.73
N GLY A 115 2.60 1.97 -10.87
CA GLY A 115 3.09 3.26 -11.33
C GLY A 115 2.30 4.43 -10.76
N ALA A 116 2.94 5.58 -10.70
CA ALA A 116 2.34 6.82 -10.22
C ALA A 116 2.42 7.92 -11.27
N GLY A 117 1.36 8.72 -11.37
CA GLY A 117 1.22 9.82 -12.33
C GLY A 117 1.03 11.15 -11.62
N VAL A 118 1.69 12.20 -12.12
CA VAL A 118 1.53 13.57 -11.61
C VAL A 118 1.36 14.53 -12.78
N TYR A 119 0.28 15.30 -12.76
CA TYR A 119 -0.02 16.32 -13.75
C TYR A 119 -0.23 17.69 -13.11
N GLY A 120 0.65 18.64 -13.42
CA GLY A 120 0.52 20.03 -13.00
C GLY A 120 -0.21 20.85 -14.06
N LYS A 121 -1.51 21.12 -13.88
CA LYS A 121 -2.33 21.84 -14.86
C LYS A 121 -1.78 23.24 -15.15
N THR A 122 -1.39 23.98 -14.10
CA THR A 122 -0.89 25.36 -14.22
C THR A 122 0.50 25.41 -14.88
N MET A 123 1.38 24.47 -14.55
CA MET A 123 2.77 24.44 -15.01
C MET A 123 2.97 23.61 -16.30
N ARG A 124 1.92 22.89 -16.73
CA ARG A 124 1.95 21.86 -17.78
C ARG A 124 2.98 20.75 -17.55
N THR A 125 3.34 20.52 -16.28
CA THR A 125 4.26 19.47 -15.86
C THR A 125 3.58 18.11 -15.97
N LYS A 126 4.28 17.11 -16.52
CA LYS A 126 3.81 15.72 -16.63
C LYS A 126 4.92 14.80 -16.13
N LEU A 127 4.65 14.04 -15.08
CA LEU A 127 5.59 13.09 -14.52
C LEU A 127 4.93 11.72 -14.41
N SER A 128 5.73 10.69 -14.67
CA SER A 128 5.33 9.29 -14.64
C SER A 128 6.45 8.51 -13.95
N PHE A 129 6.09 7.71 -12.96
CA PHE A 129 7.03 6.96 -12.12
C PHE A 129 6.70 5.47 -12.15
N ALA A 130 7.70 4.64 -12.45
CA ALA A 130 7.59 3.19 -12.33
C ALA A 130 7.98 2.77 -10.90
N LEU A 131 7.05 2.13 -10.19
CA LEU A 131 7.19 1.79 -8.76
C LEU A 131 7.51 0.32 -8.53
N GLY A 132 7.86 -0.39 -9.60
CA GLY A 132 8.24 -1.79 -9.53
C GLY A 132 7.06 -2.72 -9.31
N SER A 133 7.36 -3.95 -8.89
CA SER A 133 6.41 -5.07 -8.86
C SER A 133 5.78 -5.31 -7.48
N TYR A 134 6.38 -4.75 -6.43
CA TYR A 134 5.98 -5.00 -5.04
C TYR A 134 5.10 -3.89 -4.46
N ALA A 135 5.03 -2.73 -5.12
CA ALA A 135 4.17 -1.66 -4.68
C ALA A 135 2.68 -2.01 -4.88
N SER A 136 1.86 -1.60 -3.91
CA SER A 136 0.40 -1.66 -4.00
C SER A 136 -0.16 -0.42 -4.71
N VAL A 137 -1.42 -0.50 -5.17
CA VAL A 137 -2.15 0.67 -5.71
C VAL A 137 -2.17 1.80 -4.67
N PHE A 138 -2.48 1.48 -3.40
CA PHE A 138 -2.47 2.46 -2.32
C PHE A 138 -1.10 3.18 -2.16
N GLN A 139 0.01 2.44 -2.26
CA GLN A 139 1.33 3.07 -2.21
C GLN A 139 1.60 3.93 -3.45
N ALA A 140 1.13 3.51 -4.63
CA ALA A 140 1.22 4.33 -5.83
C ALA A 140 0.50 5.67 -5.68
N GLU A 141 -0.71 5.67 -5.11
CA GLU A 141 -1.48 6.88 -4.81
C GLU A 141 -0.74 7.84 -3.87
N ILE A 142 -0.26 7.31 -2.72
CA ILE A 142 0.48 8.12 -1.76
C ILE A 142 1.78 8.65 -2.39
N TYR A 143 2.48 7.81 -3.16
CA TYR A 143 3.71 8.20 -3.83
C TYR A 143 3.46 9.31 -4.86
N ALA A 144 2.36 9.26 -5.60
CA ALA A 144 1.99 10.31 -6.55
C ALA A 144 1.81 11.67 -5.84
N ILE A 145 1.13 11.69 -4.69
CA ILE A 145 0.97 12.89 -3.86
C ILE A 145 2.32 13.38 -3.32
N LEU A 146 3.16 12.46 -2.82
CA LEU A 146 4.52 12.76 -2.34
C LEU A 146 5.36 13.41 -3.44
N ALA A 147 5.44 12.77 -4.61
CA ALA A 147 6.20 13.24 -5.76
C ALA A 147 5.69 14.60 -6.26
N CYS A 148 4.37 14.80 -6.27
CA CYS A 148 3.75 16.09 -6.56
C CYS A 148 4.20 17.17 -5.58
N GLY A 149 4.13 16.91 -4.27
CA GLY A 149 4.60 17.85 -3.25
C GLY A 149 6.09 18.20 -3.41
N MET A 150 6.93 17.20 -3.67
CA MET A 150 8.36 17.41 -3.94
C MET A 150 8.59 18.28 -5.17
N GLU A 151 7.87 18.02 -6.26
CA GLU A 151 7.98 18.81 -7.50
C GLU A 151 7.59 20.26 -7.28
N ILE A 152 6.51 20.51 -6.53
CA ILE A 152 6.08 21.87 -6.21
C ILE A 152 7.13 22.60 -5.37
N LEU A 153 7.73 21.93 -4.38
CA LEU A 153 8.76 22.51 -3.52
C LEU A 153 10.00 22.96 -4.28
N LYS A 154 10.36 22.32 -5.41
CA LYS A 154 11.48 22.76 -6.26
C LYS A 154 11.30 24.19 -6.77
N THR A 155 10.06 24.60 -7.04
CA THR A 155 9.74 25.96 -7.50
C THR A 155 9.63 26.97 -6.35
N ALA A 156 9.69 26.51 -5.10
CA ALA A 156 9.61 27.30 -3.87
C ALA A 156 8.50 28.39 -3.88
N PRO A 157 7.25 28.04 -4.23
CA PRO A 157 6.17 29.02 -4.23
C PRO A 157 5.92 29.51 -2.80
N LYS A 158 5.58 30.79 -2.67
CA LYS A 158 5.23 31.41 -1.38
C LYS A 158 3.91 32.15 -1.50
N ARG A 159 3.11 32.07 -0.43
CA ARG A 159 1.80 32.73 -0.30
C ARG A 159 0.84 32.38 -1.44
N ARG A 160 0.92 31.15 -1.95
CA ARG A 160 0.01 30.63 -2.98
C ARG A 160 -1.04 29.72 -2.36
N THR A 161 -2.18 29.59 -3.04
CA THR A 161 -3.09 28.46 -2.82
C THR A 161 -2.67 27.34 -3.77
N ILE A 162 -2.43 26.16 -3.22
CA ILE A 162 -2.04 24.96 -3.94
C ILE A 162 -3.11 23.92 -3.70
N GLN A 163 -3.65 23.38 -4.79
CA GLN A 163 -4.65 22.33 -4.74
C GLN A 163 -4.10 21.08 -5.43
N ILE A 164 -4.06 19.97 -4.71
CA ILE A 164 -3.65 18.66 -5.22
C ILE A 164 -4.90 17.78 -5.23
N CYS A 165 -5.28 17.33 -6.41
CA CYS A 165 -6.45 16.49 -6.63
C CYS A 165 -6.03 15.03 -6.78
N THR A 166 -6.72 14.12 -6.10
CA THR A 166 -6.53 12.66 -6.17
C THR A 166 -7.90 11.99 -6.12
N ASP A 167 -8.08 10.87 -6.81
CA ASP A 167 -9.30 10.07 -6.71
C ASP A 167 -9.26 9.01 -5.59
N SER A 168 -8.14 8.93 -4.88
CA SER A 168 -7.94 8.01 -3.77
C SER A 168 -8.37 8.62 -2.43
N GLN A 169 -9.62 8.36 -2.02
CA GLN A 169 -10.09 8.70 -0.67
C GLN A 169 -9.26 7.99 0.41
N ALA A 170 -8.79 6.77 0.13
CA ALA A 170 -7.92 6.02 1.03
C ALA A 170 -6.61 6.78 1.30
N ALA A 171 -6.02 7.40 0.27
CA ALA A 171 -4.81 8.21 0.41
C ALA A 171 -5.07 9.45 1.28
N LEU A 172 -6.20 10.14 1.06
CA LEU A 172 -6.61 11.31 1.85
C LEU A 172 -6.80 10.95 3.33
N MET A 173 -7.55 9.88 3.62
CA MET A 173 -7.78 9.40 4.99
C MET A 173 -6.47 8.99 5.69
N ALA A 174 -5.55 8.36 4.95
CA ALA A 174 -4.24 7.98 5.49
C ALA A 174 -3.38 9.19 5.87
N ILE A 175 -3.40 10.24 5.04
CA ILE A 175 -2.69 11.50 5.31
C ILE A 175 -3.33 12.25 6.49
N GLU A 176 -4.66 12.25 6.58
CA GLU A 176 -5.41 12.88 7.68
C GLU A 176 -5.17 12.20 9.02
N SER A 177 -5.05 10.87 9.03
CA SER A 177 -4.89 10.04 10.22
C SER A 177 -3.74 10.52 11.11
N SER A 178 -4.03 10.70 12.40
CA SER A 178 -3.02 11.07 13.40
C SER A 178 -2.04 9.95 13.71
N LYS A 179 -2.44 8.70 13.50
CA LYS A 179 -1.61 7.51 13.73
C LYS A 179 -1.11 6.97 12.40
N VAL A 180 0.21 6.96 12.23
CA VAL A 180 0.86 6.53 10.99
C VAL A 180 1.69 5.27 11.25
N LYS A 181 1.56 4.28 10.36
CA LYS A 181 2.31 3.01 10.39
C LYS A 181 3.06 2.73 9.10
N SER A 182 3.00 3.62 8.12
CA SER A 182 3.68 3.53 6.83
C SER A 182 4.76 4.62 6.75
N ARG A 183 5.97 4.25 6.34
CA ARG A 183 7.08 5.17 6.09
C ARG A 183 6.72 6.14 4.97
N LEU A 184 6.17 5.60 3.88
CA LEU A 184 5.76 6.38 2.72
C LEU A 184 4.71 7.45 3.07
N VAL A 185 3.70 7.09 3.86
CA VAL A 185 2.69 8.06 4.36
C VAL A 185 3.35 9.10 5.25
N LEU A 186 4.26 8.71 6.13
CA LEU A 186 4.97 9.64 7.01
C LEU A 186 5.78 10.67 6.21
N ASP A 187 6.51 10.21 5.19
CA ASP A 187 7.32 11.07 4.34
C ASP A 187 6.44 11.99 3.48
N CYS A 188 5.30 11.49 3.00
CA CYS A 188 4.29 12.31 2.33
C CYS A 188 3.77 13.43 3.24
N LYS A 189 3.43 13.11 4.49
CA LYS A 189 2.98 14.13 5.47
C LYS A 189 4.06 15.18 5.75
N LYS A 190 5.34 14.80 5.82
CA LYS A 190 6.44 15.77 5.99
C LYS A 190 6.51 16.75 4.82
N ILE A 191 6.54 16.24 3.60
CA ILE A 191 6.59 17.08 2.38
C ILE A 191 5.38 18.02 2.29
N LEU A 192 4.17 17.52 2.61
CA LEU A 192 2.97 18.35 2.61
C LEU A 192 3.00 19.44 3.70
N ASN A 193 3.54 19.13 4.89
CA ASN A 193 3.72 20.10 5.96
C ASN A 193 4.74 21.18 5.57
N ASP A 194 5.86 20.78 4.96
CA ASP A 194 6.88 21.72 4.47
C ASP A 194 6.26 22.65 3.42
N LEU A 195 5.45 22.11 2.52
CA LEU A 195 4.73 22.91 1.52
C LEU A 195 3.70 23.86 2.15
N ALA A 196 2.97 23.40 3.15
CA ALA A 196 1.97 24.17 3.90
C ALA A 196 2.58 25.24 4.82
N SER A 197 3.88 25.16 5.13
CA SER A 197 4.55 26.17 5.97
C SER A 197 4.49 27.59 5.38
N CYS A 198 4.47 27.69 4.05
CA CYS A 198 4.52 28.96 3.31
C CYS A 198 3.33 29.16 2.36
N ASN A 199 2.41 28.19 2.27
CA ASN A 199 1.32 28.16 1.31
C ASN A 199 0.03 27.62 1.94
N ARG A 200 -1.10 27.93 1.32
CA ARG A 200 -2.36 27.25 1.64
C ARG A 200 -2.47 26.00 0.79
N VAL A 201 -2.28 24.83 1.38
CA VAL A 201 -2.38 23.52 0.70
C VAL A 201 -3.75 22.92 0.93
N ILE A 202 -4.38 22.46 -0.14
CA ILE A 202 -5.68 21.79 -0.13
C ILE A 202 -5.54 20.47 -0.89
N LEU A 203 -5.86 19.36 -0.25
CA LEU A 203 -6.05 18.08 -0.91
C LEU A 203 -7.54 17.92 -1.22
N THR A 204 -7.88 17.67 -2.49
CA THR A 204 -9.27 17.55 -2.93
C THR A 204 -9.50 16.20 -3.57
N TRP A 205 -10.54 15.50 -3.14
CA TRP A 205 -10.98 14.29 -3.82
C TRP A 205 -11.64 14.64 -5.16
N VAL A 206 -11.26 13.92 -6.22
CA VAL A 206 -11.87 14.00 -7.56
C VAL A 206 -12.44 12.62 -7.94
N PRO A 207 -13.60 12.53 -8.60
CA PRO A 207 -14.13 11.24 -9.02
C PRO A 207 -13.27 10.66 -10.14
N GLY A 208 -12.77 9.43 -9.93
CA GLY A 208 -12.06 8.67 -10.94
C GLY A 208 -12.93 8.35 -12.16
N HIS A 209 -12.30 8.26 -13.33
CA HIS A 209 -12.91 7.91 -14.63
C HIS A 209 -14.21 8.66 -14.96
N SER A 210 -14.25 9.94 -14.60
CA SER A 210 -15.45 10.79 -14.76
C SER A 210 -15.23 11.92 -15.78
N GLY A 211 -14.16 11.83 -16.58
CA GLY A 211 -13.90 12.77 -17.67
C GLY A 211 -13.31 14.10 -17.22
N VAL A 212 -12.85 14.22 -15.96
CA VAL A 212 -12.13 15.41 -15.47
C VAL A 212 -10.75 15.46 -16.14
N PRO A 213 -10.46 16.38 -17.06
CA PRO A 213 -9.30 16.26 -17.96
C PRO A 213 -7.95 16.19 -17.24
N GLY A 214 -7.83 16.84 -16.08
CA GLY A 214 -6.61 16.77 -15.27
C GLY A 214 -6.41 15.41 -14.60
N ASN A 215 -7.50 14.78 -14.16
CA ASN A 215 -7.45 13.45 -13.55
C ASN A 215 -7.17 12.38 -14.61
N GLU A 216 -7.83 12.45 -15.76
CA GLU A 216 -7.60 11.50 -16.86
C GLU A 216 -6.14 11.54 -17.36
N GLU A 217 -5.50 12.72 -17.35
CA GLU A 217 -4.06 12.82 -17.67
C GLU A 217 -3.17 12.22 -16.57
N ALA A 218 -3.55 12.36 -15.30
CA ALA A 218 -2.84 11.71 -14.19
C ALA A 218 -2.98 10.17 -14.25
N ASP A 219 -4.17 9.62 -14.50
CA ASP A 219 -4.42 8.18 -14.73
C ASP A 219 -3.55 7.67 -15.88
N ARG A 220 -3.56 8.38 -17.01
CA ARG A 220 -2.74 8.03 -18.16
C ARG A 220 -1.25 7.99 -17.81
N LEU A 221 -0.75 8.95 -17.03
CA LEU A 221 0.64 8.98 -16.57
C LEU A 221 0.95 7.86 -15.57
N ALA A 222 0.03 7.53 -14.66
CA ALA A 222 0.19 6.43 -13.71
C ALA A 222 0.26 5.09 -14.43
N ARG A 223 -0.60 4.89 -15.43
CA ARG A 223 -0.57 3.71 -16.33
C ARG A 223 0.75 3.63 -17.10
N LEU A 224 1.25 4.74 -17.64
CA LEU A 224 2.58 4.79 -18.25
C LEU A 224 3.68 4.36 -17.27
N GLY A 225 3.58 4.76 -16.01
CA GLY A 225 4.49 4.31 -14.95
C GLY A 225 4.43 2.81 -14.74
N SER A 226 3.23 2.22 -14.72
CA SER A 226 3.04 0.77 -14.49
C SER A 226 3.53 -0.11 -15.65
N ILE A 227 3.62 0.42 -16.88
CA ILE A 227 4.21 -0.30 -18.02
C ILE A 227 5.70 -0.03 -18.18
N GLY A 228 6.23 1.00 -17.51
CA GLY A 228 7.63 1.41 -17.57
C GLY A 228 8.58 0.44 -16.88
N TYR A 229 9.87 0.69 -17.06
CA TYR A 229 10.93 0.02 -16.30
C TYR A 229 11.29 0.87 -15.08
N SER A 230 11.27 0.25 -13.90
CA SER A 230 11.83 0.85 -12.69
C SER A 230 13.35 0.95 -12.80
N ILE A 231 13.92 1.99 -12.20
CA ILE A 231 15.37 2.20 -12.13
C ILE A 231 15.84 1.83 -10.73
N GLY A 232 16.77 0.89 -10.63
CA GLY A 232 17.33 0.40 -9.37
C GLY A 232 16.85 -1.00 -8.99
N PRO A 233 17.43 -1.59 -7.93
CA PRO A 233 17.01 -2.89 -7.44
C PRO A 233 15.61 -2.82 -6.81
N GLU A 234 14.84 -3.89 -6.98
CA GLU A 234 13.58 -4.07 -6.25
C GLU A 234 13.85 -4.44 -4.77
N PRO A 235 12.93 -4.10 -3.85
CA PRO A 235 11.72 -3.35 -4.11
C PRO A 235 11.98 -1.83 -4.15
N ILE A 236 11.37 -1.10 -5.11
CA ILE A 236 11.55 0.36 -5.25
C ILE A 236 10.96 1.12 -4.06
N LEU A 237 9.82 0.67 -3.56
CA LEU A 237 9.19 1.11 -2.32
C LEU A 237 9.22 -0.05 -1.33
N GLY A 238 9.24 0.25 -0.03
CA GLY A 238 9.11 -0.79 0.98
C GLY A 238 7.86 -1.65 0.72
N VAL A 239 8.00 -2.96 0.88
CA VAL A 239 6.89 -3.90 0.65
C VAL A 239 5.77 -3.59 1.66
N PRO A 240 4.50 -3.53 1.21
CA PRO A 240 3.39 -3.28 2.12
C PRO A 240 3.21 -4.48 3.06
N TYR A 241 2.95 -4.21 4.33
CA TYR A 241 2.77 -5.26 5.36
C TYR A 241 1.72 -6.31 4.95
N SER A 242 0.64 -5.87 4.28
CA SER A 242 -0.42 -6.75 3.78
C SER A 242 0.08 -7.79 2.76
N MET A 243 1.10 -7.46 1.96
CA MET A 243 1.67 -8.40 0.99
C MET A 243 2.35 -9.56 1.70
N GLY A 244 3.21 -9.31 2.68
CA GLY A 244 3.84 -10.39 3.46
C GLY A 244 2.80 -11.25 4.19
N VAL A 245 1.73 -10.65 4.72
CA VAL A 245 0.63 -11.40 5.32
C VAL A 245 -0.09 -12.29 4.29
N SER A 246 -0.31 -11.79 3.07
CA SER A 246 -0.86 -12.60 1.97
C SER A 246 0.06 -13.76 1.62
N THR A 247 1.36 -13.51 1.45
CA THR A 247 2.37 -14.55 1.17
C THR A 247 2.36 -15.64 2.25
N MET A 248 2.35 -15.26 3.53
CA MET A 248 2.30 -16.21 4.64
C MET A 248 0.98 -17.01 4.67
N LYS A 249 -0.13 -16.42 4.23
CA LYS A 249 -1.41 -17.12 4.10
C LYS A 249 -1.42 -18.10 2.92
N GLU A 250 -0.75 -17.76 1.82
CA GLU A 250 -0.56 -18.67 0.70
C GLU A 250 0.31 -19.87 1.07
N LEU A 251 1.40 -19.65 1.82
CA LEU A 251 2.23 -20.72 2.37
C LEU A 251 1.41 -21.66 3.27
N LEU A 252 0.60 -21.08 4.16
CA LEU A 252 -0.32 -21.83 5.03
C LEU A 252 -1.27 -22.71 4.23
N ASN A 253 -1.91 -22.14 3.21
CA ASN A 253 -2.87 -22.86 2.37
C ASN A 253 -2.20 -23.99 1.58
N LYS A 254 -0.97 -23.79 1.09
CA LYS A 254 -0.19 -24.84 0.41
C LYS A 254 0.14 -25.99 1.35
N GLU A 255 0.57 -25.70 2.58
CA GLU A 255 0.86 -26.75 3.57
C GLU A 255 -0.41 -27.49 4.00
N PHE A 256 -1.52 -26.77 4.15
CA PHE A 256 -2.81 -27.38 4.45
C PHE A 256 -3.26 -28.33 3.33
N GLU A 257 -3.18 -27.90 2.07
CA GLU A 257 -3.53 -28.72 0.91
C GLU A 257 -2.62 -29.96 0.79
N LYS A 258 -1.32 -29.82 1.10
CA LYS A 258 -0.39 -30.96 1.12
C LYS A 258 -0.74 -31.96 2.23
N SER A 259 -0.94 -31.47 3.46
CA SER A 259 -1.37 -32.29 4.60
C SER A 259 -2.72 -32.98 4.35
N TRP A 260 -3.57 -32.35 3.53
CA TRP A 260 -4.80 -32.94 3.05
C TRP A 260 -4.58 -34.08 2.05
N GLN A 261 -3.73 -33.87 1.04
CA GLN A 261 -3.44 -34.88 0.02
C GLN A 261 -2.77 -36.13 0.59
N GLU A 262 -1.95 -35.97 1.62
CA GLU A 262 -1.22 -37.05 2.30
C GLU A 262 -2.06 -37.74 3.39
N ALA A 263 -3.30 -37.31 3.64
CA ALA A 263 -4.14 -37.85 4.69
C ALA A 263 -4.60 -39.30 4.37
N PRO A 264 -4.38 -40.27 5.27
CA PRO A 264 -4.75 -41.68 5.04
C PRO A 264 -6.28 -41.90 4.96
N ASP A 265 -7.06 -40.95 5.49
CA ASP A 265 -8.52 -41.07 5.61
C ASP A 265 -9.26 -40.33 4.48
N ARG A 266 -8.54 -39.82 3.47
CA ARG A 266 -9.08 -38.95 2.40
C ARG A 266 -10.21 -39.59 1.61
N GLU A 267 -10.22 -40.90 1.46
CA GLU A 267 -11.26 -41.64 0.73
C GLU A 267 -12.62 -41.66 1.46
N LEU A 268 -12.66 -41.27 2.74
CA LEU A 268 -13.89 -41.19 3.53
C LEU A 268 -14.58 -39.82 3.42
N ALA A 269 -13.93 -38.82 2.82
CA ALA A 269 -14.53 -37.52 2.58
C ALA A 269 -15.45 -37.58 1.35
N PRO A 270 -16.70 -37.08 1.42
CA PRO A 270 -17.58 -37.07 0.27
C PRO A 270 -16.94 -36.28 -0.87
N LYS A 271 -16.84 -36.90 -2.06
CA LYS A 271 -16.41 -36.22 -3.28
C LYS A 271 -17.49 -35.22 -3.67
N THR A 272 -17.28 -33.95 -3.37
CA THR A 272 -18.04 -32.82 -3.93
C THR A 272 -17.33 -32.27 -5.15
#